data_AF-A0A7G8W6V0-F1
#
_entry.id   AF-A0A7G8W6V0-F1
#
_cell.length_a   1.000
_cell.length_b   1.000
_cell.length_c   1.000
_cell.angle_alpha   90.00
_cell.angle_beta   90.00
_cell.angle_gamma   90.00
#
_symmetry.space_group_name_H-M   'P 1'
#
loop_
_entity.id
_entity.type
_entity.pdbx_description
1 polymer ?
#
loop_
_entity_poly.entity_id
_entity_poly.type
_entity_poly.pdbx_seq_one_letter_code
_entity_poly.pdbx_strand_id
1 'polypeptide(L)' 'MGLFQNHASPCVAPKAVGPHIIAVQRVDKDKPCAQQLVKAYHSAEVKRFIESKFNGALVPAF' A
#
# COMPACT_ATOMS: atom_id res chain seq x y z
N MET A 1 -2.68 -49.82 1.88
CA MET A 1 -2.57 -48.88 0.76
C MET A 1 -3.59 -47.77 0.97
N GLY A 2 -3.16 -46.56 1.30
CA GLY A 2 -4.04 -45.40 1.47
C GLY A 2 -3.25 -44.13 1.14
N LEU A 3 -3.40 -43.63 -0.08
CA LEU A 3 -2.76 -42.42 -0.58
C LEU A 3 -3.42 -41.21 0.08
N PHE A 4 -2.77 -40.63 1.10
CA PHE A 4 -3.09 -39.27 1.54
C PHE A 4 -2.60 -38.31 0.46
N GLN A 5 -3.52 -37.94 -0.43
CA GLN A 5 -3.32 -36.86 -1.38
C GLN A 5 -3.20 -35.54 -0.58
N ASN A 6 -1.96 -35.11 -0.32
CA ASN A 6 -1.66 -33.76 0.14
C ASN A 6 -1.99 -32.79 -1.01
N HIS A 7 -3.27 -32.44 -1.13
CA HIS A 7 -3.71 -31.30 -1.89
C HIS A 7 -3.18 -30.05 -1.18
N ALA A 8 -1.97 -29.64 -1.54
CA ALA A 8 -1.47 -28.32 -1.23
C ALA A 8 -2.39 -27.32 -1.93
N SER A 9 -3.38 -26.81 -1.19
CA SER A 9 -4.12 -25.62 -1.59
C SER A 9 -3.11 -24.54 -1.98
N PRO A 10 -3.24 -23.89 -3.14
CA PRO A 10 -2.35 -22.80 -3.47
C PRO A 10 -2.48 -21.77 -2.35
N CYS A 11 -1.35 -21.45 -1.69
CA CYS A 11 -1.24 -20.37 -0.73
C CYS A 11 -1.47 -19.03 -1.47
N VAL A 12 -2.71 -18.76 -1.86
CA VAL A 12 -3.12 -17.46 -2.37
C VAL A 12 -3.19 -16.57 -1.15
N ALA A 13 -2.12 -15.81 -0.92
CA ALA A 13 -2.10 -14.77 0.09
C ALA A 13 -3.33 -13.87 -0.12
N PRO A 14 -4.14 -13.59 0.92
CA PRO A 14 -5.25 -12.66 0.79
C PRO A 14 -4.68 -11.33 0.32
N LYS A 15 -5.05 -10.89 -0.88
CA LYS A 15 -4.70 -9.56 -1.38
C LYS A 15 -5.24 -8.56 -0.37
N ALA A 16 -4.36 -7.83 0.32
CA ALA A 16 -4.79 -6.79 1.25
C ALA A 16 -5.70 -5.81 0.51
N VAL A 17 -6.97 -5.76 0.89
CA VAL A 17 -7.99 -4.90 0.29
C VAL A 17 -8.00 -3.61 1.09
N GLY A 18 -7.30 -2.57 0.62
CA GLY A 18 -7.36 -1.26 1.25
C GLY A 18 -6.26 -0.30 0.82
N PRO A 19 -6.49 1.02 0.96
CA PRO A 19 -5.48 2.04 0.68
C PRO A 19 -4.34 1.98 1.71
N HIS A 20 -3.13 2.32 1.27
CA HIS A 20 -1.99 2.52 2.16
C HIS A 20 -2.12 3.87 2.87
N ILE A 21 -1.90 3.90 4.20
CA ILE A 21 -2.04 5.10 5.03
C ILE A 21 -0.69 5.54 5.61
N ILE A 22 -0.52 6.85 5.77
CA ILE A 22 0.60 7.45 6.50
C ILE A 22 0.16 7.67 7.94
N ALA A 23 0.77 6.94 8.88
CA ALA A 23 0.48 7.09 10.30
C ALA A 23 1.39 8.15 10.93
N VAL A 24 0.79 9.11 11.63
CA VAL A 24 1.49 10.16 12.39
C VAL A 24 1.07 10.07 13.85
N GLN A 25 1.99 10.32 14.78
CA GLN A 25 1.64 10.35 16.20
C GLN A 25 0.62 11.47 16.47
N ARG A 26 -0.34 11.25 17.38
CA ARG A 26 -1.44 12.20 17.63
C ARG A 26 -0.98 13.62 17.97
N VAL A 27 0.15 13.75 18.66
CA VAL A 27 0.75 15.04 19.05
C VAL A 27 1.45 15.74 17.87
N ASP A 28 1.74 15.01 16.80
CA ASP A 28 2.43 15.49 15.59
C ASP A 28 1.46 15.79 14.45
N LYS A 29 0.17 15.49 14.61
CA LYS A 29 -0.86 15.65 13.57
C LYS A 29 -0.92 17.09 13.02
N ASP A 30 -0.80 18.08 13.90
CA ASP A 30 -0.89 19.50 13.56
C ASP A 30 0.49 20.15 13.34
N LYS A 31 1.58 19.36 13.33
CA LYS A 31 2.91 19.90 13.06
C LYS A 31 3.10 20.17 11.56
N PRO A 32 3.81 21.26 11.20
CA PRO A 32 4.05 21.61 9.80
C PRO A 32 4.80 20.51 9.02
N CYS A 33 5.66 19.74 9.70
CA CYS A 33 6.39 18.61 9.11
C CYS A 33 5.45 17.52 8.55
N ALA A 34 4.41 17.15 9.29
CA ALA A 34 3.43 16.14 8.85
C ALA A 34 2.62 16.63 7.63
N GLN A 35 2.23 17.91 7.65
CA GLN A 35 1.50 18.51 6.53
C GLN A 35 2.35 18.64 5.26
N GLN A 36 3.63 18.98 5.40
CA GLN A 36 4.57 19.03 4.26
C GLN A 36 4.76 17.64 3.65
N LEU A 37 4.88 16.60 4.47
CA LEU A 37 5.01 15.22 3.99
C LEU A 37 3.77 14.76 3.20
N VAL A 38 2.56 15.01 3.73
CA VAL A 38 1.31 14.65 3.04
C VAL A 38 1.19 15.41 1.72
N LYS A 39 1.49 16.72 1.70
CA LYS A 39 1.46 17.52 0.48
C LYS A 39 2.48 17.06 -0.57
N ALA A 40 3.70 16.74 -0.14
CA ALA A 40 4.74 16.20 -1.02
C ALA A 40 4.32 14.85 -1.61
N TYR A 41 3.73 13.96 -0.79
CA TYR A 41 3.24 12.67 -1.23
C TYR A 41 2.09 12.77 -2.24
N HIS A 42 1.17 13.74 -2.06
CA HIS A 42 0.05 13.97 -2.97
C HIS A 42 0.42 14.73 -4.26
N SER A 43 1.72 14.86 -4.58
CA SER A 43 2.16 15.55 -5.79
C SER A 43 1.92 14.72 -7.05
N ALA A 44 1.66 15.38 -8.18
CA ALA A 44 1.48 14.73 -9.47
C ALA A 44 2.70 13.90 -9.90
N GLU A 45 3.91 14.31 -9.50
CA GLU A 45 5.14 13.57 -9.75
C GLU A 45 5.16 12.21 -9.06
N VAL A 46 4.76 12.14 -7.79
CA VAL A 46 4.69 10.90 -7.01
C VAL A 46 3.65 9.95 -7.61
N LYS A 47 2.51 10.49 -8.05
CA LYS A 47 1.48 9.71 -8.77
C LYS A 47 2.07 9.06 -10.03
N ARG A 48 2.78 9.83 -10.85
CA ARG A 48 3.41 9.32 -12.09
C ARG A 48 4.52 8.32 -11.80
N PHE A 49 5.31 8.55 -10.75
CA PHE A 49 6.32 7.60 -10.29
C PHE A 49 5.68 6.26 -9.88
N ILE A 50 4.58 6.30 -9.11
CA ILE A 50 3.86 5.10 -8.68
C ILE A 50 3.32 4.33 -9.90
N GLU A 51 2.66 5.03 -10.83
CA GLU A 51 2.13 4.43 -12.05
C GLU A 51 3.23 3.78 -12.90
N SER A 52 4.39 4.43 -13.04
CA SER A 52 5.52 3.93 -13.83
C SER A 52 6.32 2.83 -13.17
N LYS A 53 6.46 2.82 -11.84
CA LYS A 53 7.26 1.81 -11.12
C LYS A 53 6.47 0.56 -10.81
N PHE A 54 5.19 0.70 -10.51
CA PHE A 54 4.37 -0.40 -10.03
C PHE A 54 3.42 -0.95 -11.11
N ASN A 55 3.36 -0.38 -12.32
CA ASN A 55 2.62 -0.91 -13.49
C ASN A 55 1.23 -1.50 -13.15
N GLY A 56 0.45 -0.81 -12.31
CA GLY A 56 -0.89 -1.24 -11.90
C GLY A 56 -0.97 -2.18 -10.69
N ALA A 57 0.16 -2.59 -10.10
CA ALA A 57 0.18 -3.29 -8.81
C ALA A 57 -0.14 -2.36 -7.62
N LEU A 58 0.14 -1.06 -7.76
CA LEU A 58 -0.17 -0.03 -6.77
C LEU A 58 -1.00 1.07 -7.43
N VAL A 59 -2.21 1.29 -6.91
CA VAL A 59 -3.10 2.38 -7.35
C VAL A 59 -3.10 3.45 -6.25
N PRO A 60 -2.68 4.69 -6.56
CA PRO A 60 -2.70 5.78 -5.59
C PRO A 60 -4.17 6.14 -5.26
N ALA A 61 -4.47 6.27 -3.97
CA ALA A 61 -5.82 6.47 -3.43
C ALA A 61 -6.07 7.91 -2.93
N PHE A 62 -5.50 8.91 -3.60
CA PHE A 62 -5.63 10.34 -3.29
C PHE A 62 -5.92 11.18 -4.55
#